data_AF-A0A261KTE3-F1
#
_entry.id   AF-A0A261KTE3-F1
#
_cell.length_a   1.000
_cell.length_b   1.000
_cell.length_c   1.000
_cell.angle_alpha   90.00
_cell.angle_beta   90.00
_cell.angle_gamma   90.00
#
_symmetry.space_group_name_H-M   'P 1'
#
loop_
_entity.id
_entity.type
_entity.pdbx_description
1 polymer ?
#
loop_
_entity_poly.entity_id
_entity_poly.type
_entity_poly.pdbx_seq_one_letter_code
_entity_poly.pdbx_strand_id
1 'polypeptide(L)'
;MQRPLTTETNKQGEAGDIEINTRQLTIGESAQISATAKVGATNTEAGGNITINATDLFISGRLGIFAETAGESPAGTLTLNPYREVGEQVGTLHATSVREIGEFDQDLNITFTEQGFISARTTSIGDGGNINIFAPENINISGDGFISVETTGSGNAGIINIETKNLTIAENTTISASTSDSGDGGRININPTQTFQLEGQILTETTGTGNGGTIIINTGEMTAPNSTISAKSTDAGNAGEINIAAENNITTGIITSQASSQTETADGGNISITSEQGEINATQAIQSFSDGANAGNVTLQAKTDITTNTISSHGQQQGGEITITSETGNIDTSNGDFLANYSGGGNAGNLLLEAPQGNITTTNIYTFADADGGKITIQAGGDINIAENSNIISASEPPEEPGSGGVGRG
;
A
#
# COMPACT_ATOMS: atom_id res chain seq x y z
N MET A 1 -4.80 37.35 -10.69
CA MET A 1 -5.36 36.47 -11.74
C MET A 1 -4.21 35.59 -12.23
N GLN A 2 -3.84 34.57 -11.46
CA GLN A 2 -2.84 33.60 -11.92
C GLN A 2 -3.58 32.57 -12.78
N ARG A 3 -3.05 32.31 -13.98
CA ARG A 3 -3.69 31.47 -14.98
C ARG A 3 -3.13 30.05 -14.83
N PRO A 4 -3.98 29.01 -14.87
CA PRO A 4 -3.52 27.64 -14.85
C PRO A 4 -2.71 27.32 -16.12
N LEU A 5 -1.74 26.40 -16.03
CA LEU A 5 -1.15 25.78 -17.22
C LEU A 5 -2.02 24.57 -17.55
N THR A 6 -2.79 24.64 -18.63
CA THR A 6 -3.80 23.62 -18.92
C THR A 6 -3.85 23.26 -20.40
N THR A 7 -3.88 21.96 -20.65
CA THR A 7 -4.31 21.33 -21.89
C THR A 7 -5.60 20.56 -21.58
N GLU A 8 -6.63 20.68 -22.42
CA GLU A 8 -7.92 20.05 -22.14
C GLU A 8 -8.66 19.69 -23.42
N THR A 9 -9.50 18.66 -23.34
CA THR A 9 -10.47 18.32 -24.37
C THR A 9 -11.88 18.27 -23.80
N ASN A 10 -12.87 18.54 -24.64
CA ASN A 10 -14.29 18.49 -24.29
C ASN A 10 -15.15 17.91 -25.43
N LYS A 11 -14.51 17.22 -26.40
CA LYS A 11 -15.13 16.57 -27.57
C LYS A 11 -14.31 15.33 -27.95
N GLN A 12 -14.19 14.99 -29.24
CA GLN A 12 -13.55 13.77 -29.73
C GLN A 12 -12.01 13.80 -29.74
N GLY A 13 -11.37 14.96 -29.57
CA GLY A 13 -9.90 15.05 -29.57
C GLY A 13 -9.31 14.63 -28.23
N GLU A 14 -8.05 14.20 -28.21
CA GLU A 14 -7.30 13.93 -26.97
C GLU A 14 -6.97 15.24 -26.22
N ALA A 15 -6.83 15.16 -24.90
CA ALA A 15 -6.21 16.24 -24.15
C ALA A 15 -4.71 16.26 -24.50
N GLY A 16 -4.15 17.46 -24.72
CA GLY A 16 -2.73 17.58 -25.06
C GLY A 16 -1.82 17.22 -23.89
N ASP A 17 -0.57 16.90 -24.18
CA ASP A 17 0.44 16.61 -23.17
C ASP A 17 1.12 17.88 -22.64
N ILE A 18 1.62 17.82 -21.39
CA ILE A 18 2.44 18.87 -20.78
C ILE A 18 3.80 18.30 -20.40
N GLU A 19 4.87 18.95 -20.85
CA GLU A 19 6.24 18.63 -20.43
C GLU A 19 6.89 19.87 -19.78
N ILE A 20 7.45 19.69 -18.59
CA ILE A 20 8.18 20.73 -17.85
C ILE A 20 9.56 20.19 -17.48
N ASN A 21 10.61 20.93 -17.83
CA ASN A 21 11.98 20.62 -17.46
C ASN A 21 12.59 21.83 -16.74
N THR A 22 12.79 21.73 -15.42
CA THR A 22 13.31 22.82 -14.58
C THR A 22 13.98 22.23 -13.34
N ARG A 23 15.03 22.84 -12.80
CA ARG A 23 15.60 22.38 -11.51
C ARG A 23 14.57 22.45 -10.39
N GLN A 24 13.80 23.54 -10.36
CA GLN A 24 12.77 23.79 -9.35
C GLN A 24 11.46 24.17 -10.01
N LEU A 25 10.37 23.53 -9.57
CA LEU A 25 9.00 23.87 -9.93
C LEU A 25 8.21 24.21 -8.67
N THR A 26 7.54 25.37 -8.66
CA THR A 26 6.64 25.77 -7.58
C THR A 26 5.23 25.98 -8.12
N ILE A 27 4.27 25.26 -7.54
CA ILE A 27 2.84 25.39 -7.79
C ILE A 27 2.24 26.03 -6.53
N GLY A 28 1.86 27.30 -6.63
CA GLY A 28 1.26 28.03 -5.51
C GLY A 28 -0.19 27.62 -5.22
N GLU A 29 -0.73 28.06 -4.09
CA GLU A 29 -2.05 27.68 -3.53
C GLU A 29 -3.24 27.66 -4.51
N SER A 30 -3.21 28.51 -5.53
CA SER A 30 -4.28 28.67 -6.53
C SER A 30 -3.84 28.34 -7.96
N ALA A 31 -2.69 27.68 -8.12
CA ALA A 31 -2.14 27.26 -9.40
C ALA A 31 -2.40 25.77 -9.63
N GLN A 32 -2.56 25.39 -10.90
CA GLN A 32 -2.61 23.98 -11.30
C GLN A 32 -1.91 23.77 -12.64
N ILE A 33 -1.39 22.56 -12.81
CA ILE A 33 -0.95 22.00 -14.09
C ILE A 33 -1.94 20.88 -14.41
N SER A 34 -2.61 20.95 -15.57
CA SER A 34 -3.71 20.03 -15.87
C SER A 34 -3.72 19.62 -17.34
N ALA A 35 -3.81 18.32 -17.58
CA ALA A 35 -3.96 17.69 -18.89
C ALA A 35 -5.29 16.91 -18.94
N THR A 36 -6.38 17.55 -18.54
CA THR A 36 -7.64 16.87 -18.19
C THR A 36 -8.60 16.74 -19.36
N ALA A 37 -9.15 15.54 -19.56
CA ALA A 37 -10.33 15.33 -20.41
C ALA A 37 -11.60 15.67 -19.63
N LYS A 38 -12.40 16.63 -20.11
CA LYS A 38 -13.60 17.12 -19.40
C LYS A 38 -14.80 16.20 -19.59
N VAL A 39 -15.87 16.44 -18.81
CA VAL A 39 -17.12 15.66 -18.83
C VAL A 39 -17.79 15.51 -20.22
N GLY A 40 -17.59 16.46 -21.14
CA GLY A 40 -18.12 16.38 -22.50
C GLY A 40 -17.19 15.69 -23.50
N ALA A 41 -16.01 15.25 -23.06
CA ALA A 41 -15.06 14.53 -23.88
C ALA A 41 -15.63 13.16 -24.28
N THR A 42 -15.57 12.86 -25.57
CA THR A 42 -16.09 11.62 -26.16
C THR A 42 -14.98 10.83 -26.85
N ASN A 43 -13.72 11.20 -26.62
CA ASN A 43 -12.59 10.36 -27.01
C ASN A 43 -12.61 9.09 -26.16
N THR A 44 -12.20 7.99 -26.75
CA THR A 44 -12.05 6.69 -26.07
C THR A 44 -10.59 6.40 -25.73
N GLU A 45 -9.65 7.18 -26.27
CA GLU A 45 -8.22 7.11 -25.98
C GLU A 45 -7.90 7.86 -24.68
N ALA A 46 -6.81 7.51 -24.00
CA ALA A 46 -6.46 8.05 -22.69
C ALA A 46 -6.37 9.58 -22.63
N GLY A 47 -6.55 10.14 -21.43
CA GLY A 47 -6.34 11.56 -21.13
C GLY A 47 -4.90 12.02 -21.38
N GLY A 48 -4.67 13.34 -21.30
CA GLY A 48 -3.38 13.93 -21.61
C GLY A 48 -2.33 13.59 -20.55
N ASN A 49 -1.09 13.42 -20.99
CA ASN A 49 0.01 13.06 -20.12
C ASN A 49 0.72 14.29 -19.56
N ILE A 50 1.30 14.16 -18.37
CA ILE A 50 2.12 15.21 -17.75
C ILE A 50 3.47 14.62 -17.40
N THR A 51 4.55 15.18 -17.96
CA THR A 51 5.93 14.82 -17.60
C THR A 51 6.59 16.03 -16.94
N ILE A 52 7.06 15.85 -15.70
CA ILE A 52 7.83 16.86 -14.97
C ILE A 52 9.19 16.30 -14.66
N ASN A 53 10.21 16.94 -15.22
CA ASN A 53 11.61 16.70 -14.90
C ASN A 53 12.08 17.84 -14.00
N ALA A 54 12.04 17.61 -12.68
CA ALA A 54 12.43 18.57 -11.67
C ALA A 54 13.08 17.92 -10.46
N THR A 55 14.01 18.64 -9.83
CA THR A 55 14.73 18.16 -8.64
C THR A 55 13.97 18.53 -7.38
N ASP A 56 13.44 19.76 -7.35
CA ASP A 56 12.58 20.24 -6.28
C ASP A 56 11.20 20.62 -6.82
N LEU A 57 10.18 19.91 -6.36
CA LEU A 57 8.78 20.13 -6.67
C LEU A 57 8.04 20.60 -5.42
N PHE A 58 7.65 21.87 -5.41
CA PHE A 58 6.86 22.47 -4.33
C PHE A 58 5.42 22.61 -4.77
N ILE A 59 4.48 21.97 -4.07
CA ILE A 59 3.05 22.01 -4.35
C ILE A 59 2.34 22.59 -3.13
N SER A 60 1.60 23.67 -3.35
CA SER A 60 0.92 24.41 -2.29
C SER A 60 -0.57 24.53 -2.57
N GLY A 61 -1.39 24.48 -1.52
CA GLY A 61 -2.85 24.54 -1.56
C GLY A 61 -3.50 23.28 -2.10
N ARG A 62 -4.84 23.28 -2.19
CA ARG A 62 -5.65 22.11 -2.58
C ARG A 62 -5.64 21.76 -4.07
N LEU A 63 -4.83 22.46 -4.86
CA LEU A 63 -4.63 22.17 -6.28
C LEU A 63 -3.29 21.42 -6.46
N GLY A 64 -2.86 21.26 -7.71
CA GLY A 64 -1.57 20.65 -8.01
C GLY A 64 -1.46 20.21 -9.46
N ILE A 65 -1.18 18.93 -9.67
CA ILE A 65 -0.89 18.35 -10.99
C ILE A 65 -1.93 17.30 -11.34
N PHE A 66 -2.59 17.44 -12.49
CA PHE A 66 -3.81 16.70 -12.83
C PHE A 66 -3.78 16.11 -14.24
N ALA A 67 -3.48 14.82 -14.37
CA ALA A 67 -3.64 14.04 -15.60
C ALA A 67 -4.98 13.29 -15.62
N GLU A 68 -6.06 13.98 -15.22
CA GLU A 68 -7.37 13.39 -14.91
C GLU A 68 -8.29 13.21 -16.14
N THR A 69 -9.39 12.48 -15.96
CA THR A 69 -10.53 12.48 -16.90
C THR A 69 -11.86 12.55 -16.14
N ALA A 70 -12.82 13.27 -16.71
CA ALA A 70 -14.20 13.30 -16.28
C ALA A 70 -15.17 12.72 -17.34
N GLY A 71 -14.63 12.22 -18.46
CA GLY A 71 -15.37 11.62 -19.57
C GLY A 71 -15.24 10.09 -19.61
N GLU A 72 -15.58 9.50 -20.75
CA GLU A 72 -15.56 8.03 -20.93
C GLU A 72 -14.15 7.45 -21.11
N SER A 73 -13.16 8.27 -21.49
CA SER A 73 -11.78 7.83 -21.65
C SER A 73 -11.09 7.54 -20.32
N PRO A 74 -10.13 6.61 -20.28
CA PRO A 74 -9.18 6.48 -19.16
C PRO A 74 -8.40 7.78 -18.92
N ALA A 75 -7.92 7.99 -17.70
CA ALA A 75 -7.06 9.13 -17.38
C ALA A 75 -5.65 8.97 -17.95
N GLY A 76 -4.89 10.07 -18.00
CA GLY A 76 -3.56 10.11 -18.60
C GLY A 76 -2.47 9.56 -17.67
N THR A 77 -1.23 9.62 -18.12
CA THR A 77 -0.06 9.26 -17.30
C THR A 77 0.65 10.51 -16.78
N LEU A 78 0.96 10.53 -15.49
CA LEU A 78 1.78 11.55 -14.84
C LEU A 78 3.15 10.94 -14.50
N THR A 79 4.22 11.50 -15.04
CA THR A 79 5.60 11.04 -14.81
C THR A 79 6.42 12.14 -14.14
N LEU A 80 7.06 11.81 -13.02
CA LEU A 80 7.97 12.68 -12.29
C LEU A 80 9.38 12.09 -12.31
N ASN A 81 10.35 12.84 -12.80
CA ASN A 81 11.77 12.49 -12.80
C ASN A 81 12.61 13.66 -12.26
N PRO A 82 13.85 13.42 -11.82
CA PRO A 82 14.82 14.48 -11.60
C PRO A 82 15.04 15.35 -12.83
N TYR A 83 15.48 16.58 -12.58
CA TYR A 83 15.87 17.48 -13.66
C TYR A 83 17.02 16.90 -14.48
N ARG A 84 16.92 17.06 -15.80
CA ARG A 84 18.00 16.75 -16.72
C ARG A 84 18.41 18.02 -17.46
N GLU A 85 19.68 18.38 -17.32
CA GLU A 85 20.24 19.42 -18.18
C GLU A 85 20.36 18.88 -19.61
N VAL A 86 19.58 19.45 -20.53
CA VAL A 86 19.71 19.17 -21.95
C VAL A 86 20.93 19.96 -22.43
N GLY A 87 22.08 19.29 -22.54
CA GLY A 87 23.27 19.92 -23.07
C GLY A 87 23.01 20.50 -24.46
N GLU A 88 23.23 21.81 -24.62
CA GLU A 88 23.18 22.46 -25.93
C GLU A 88 24.11 21.69 -26.90
N GLN A 89 23.60 21.36 -28.09
CA GLN A 89 24.50 21.04 -29.21
C GLN A 89 25.27 22.30 -29.60
N VAL A 90 26.38 22.58 -28.91
CA VAL A 90 27.35 23.53 -29.41
C VAL A 90 28.04 22.89 -30.62
N GLY A 91 27.84 23.52 -31.77
CA GLY A 91 28.44 23.15 -33.05
C GLY A 91 29.93 22.86 -32.92
N THR A 92 30.39 21.86 -33.67
CA THR A 92 31.77 21.41 -33.71
C THR A 92 32.76 22.56 -33.83
N LEU A 93 33.85 22.52 -33.04
CA LEU A 93 35.24 22.65 -33.50
C LEU A 93 36.23 22.39 -32.33
N HIS A 94 37.13 21.42 -32.54
CA HIS A 94 38.41 21.17 -31.84
C HIS A 94 38.44 20.72 -30.36
N ALA A 95 38.43 19.39 -30.21
CA ALA A 95 39.32 18.53 -29.40
C ALA A 95 39.56 18.78 -27.89
N THR A 96 39.39 17.67 -27.14
CA THR A 96 40.02 17.34 -25.83
C THR A 96 39.40 17.91 -24.57
N SER A 97 38.07 17.84 -24.44
CA SER A 97 37.45 17.71 -23.13
C SER A 97 36.48 16.53 -23.18
N VAL A 98 36.59 15.64 -22.19
CA VAL A 98 35.53 14.69 -21.88
C VAL A 98 34.29 15.54 -21.71
N ARG A 99 33.30 15.37 -22.59
CA ARG A 99 32.00 16.01 -22.39
C ARG A 99 31.45 15.42 -21.10
N GLU A 100 31.44 16.20 -20.04
CA GLU A 100 30.51 15.98 -18.95
C GLU A 100 29.13 15.97 -19.61
N ILE A 101 28.58 14.76 -19.73
CA ILE A 101 27.16 14.57 -19.94
C ILE A 101 26.46 15.43 -18.88
N GLY A 102 25.55 16.32 -19.31
CA GLY A 102 24.96 17.35 -18.45
C GLY A 102 24.55 16.81 -17.09
N GLU A 103 24.71 17.64 -16.04
CA GLU A 103 24.40 17.25 -14.67
C GLU A 103 22.98 16.66 -14.63
N PHE A 104 22.93 15.38 -14.25
CA PHE A 104 21.68 14.68 -14.01
C PHE A 104 21.50 14.68 -12.50
N ASP A 105 20.48 15.40 -12.04
CA ASP A 105 20.15 15.34 -10.63
C ASP A 105 19.71 13.90 -10.32
N GLN A 106 20.18 13.39 -9.18
CA GLN A 106 19.90 12.00 -8.78
C GLN A 106 18.71 11.92 -7.83
N ASP A 107 18.22 13.08 -7.40
CA ASP A 107 17.24 13.22 -6.33
C ASP A 107 15.98 13.90 -6.86
N LEU A 108 14.84 13.54 -6.26
CA LEU A 108 13.56 14.18 -6.47
C LEU A 108 12.92 14.48 -5.10
N ASN A 109 12.79 15.75 -4.78
CA ASN A 109 12.15 16.23 -3.57
C ASN A 109 10.75 16.75 -3.92
N ILE A 110 9.71 16.13 -3.37
CA ILE A 110 8.32 16.56 -3.49
C ILE A 110 7.89 17.09 -2.13
N THR A 111 7.58 18.38 -2.07
CA THR A 111 7.14 19.05 -0.83
C THR A 111 5.73 19.56 -1.02
N PHE A 112 4.81 19.02 -0.24
CA PHE A 112 3.44 19.50 -0.15
C PHE A 112 3.27 20.51 0.98
N THR A 113 2.43 21.49 0.75
CA THR A 113 1.94 22.42 1.77
C THR A 113 0.46 22.64 1.56
N GLU A 114 -0.33 22.57 2.63
CA GLU A 114 -1.77 22.84 2.59
C GLU A 114 -2.59 21.88 1.70
N GLN A 115 -2.31 20.57 1.81
CA GLN A 115 -3.06 19.47 1.17
C GLN A 115 -2.96 19.45 -0.36
N GLY A 116 -1.74 19.55 -0.90
CA GLY A 116 -1.51 19.52 -2.36
C GLY A 116 -1.75 18.16 -3.01
N PHE A 117 -2.05 18.18 -4.32
CA PHE A 117 -2.44 16.99 -5.07
C PHE A 117 -1.52 16.69 -6.27
N ILE A 118 -1.21 15.40 -6.45
CA ILE A 118 -0.71 14.81 -7.69
C ILE A 118 -1.71 13.74 -8.07
N SER A 119 -2.44 13.93 -9.17
CA SER A 119 -3.54 13.03 -9.51
C SER A 119 -3.64 12.67 -10.98
N ALA A 120 -3.96 11.41 -11.22
CA ALA A 120 -4.42 10.89 -12.51
C ALA A 120 -5.77 10.16 -12.34
N ARG A 121 -6.68 10.72 -11.54
CA ARG A 121 -7.97 10.11 -11.24
C ARG A 121 -8.98 10.17 -12.40
N THR A 122 -10.02 9.35 -12.29
CA THR A 122 -11.20 9.40 -13.16
C THR A 122 -12.50 9.62 -12.36
N THR A 123 -13.42 10.44 -12.88
CA THR A 123 -14.73 10.67 -12.20
C THR A 123 -15.93 10.08 -12.93
N SER A 124 -15.72 9.27 -13.97
CA SER A 124 -16.77 8.65 -14.78
C SER A 124 -16.44 7.18 -15.07
N ILE A 125 -16.78 6.65 -16.25
CA ILE A 125 -16.68 5.22 -16.56
C ILE A 125 -15.28 4.76 -17.00
N GLY A 126 -14.36 5.68 -17.28
CA GLY A 126 -12.99 5.36 -17.67
C GLY A 126 -12.14 4.92 -16.47
N ASP A 127 -11.08 4.16 -16.73
CA ASP A 127 -10.14 3.76 -15.68
C ASP A 127 -9.27 4.94 -15.21
N GLY A 128 -8.78 4.88 -13.98
CA GLY A 128 -7.76 5.77 -13.45
C GLY A 128 -6.46 5.63 -14.23
N GLY A 129 -5.71 6.73 -14.30
CA GLY A 129 -4.46 6.84 -15.02
C GLY A 129 -3.27 6.32 -14.21
N ASN A 130 -2.06 6.52 -14.74
CA ASN A 130 -0.85 6.05 -14.07
C ASN A 130 -0.06 7.21 -13.49
N ILE A 131 0.55 7.01 -12.32
CA ILE A 131 1.56 7.92 -11.76
C ILE A 131 2.88 7.15 -11.65
N ASN A 132 3.91 7.64 -12.32
CA ASN A 132 5.27 7.08 -12.26
C ASN A 132 6.21 8.11 -11.62
N ILE A 133 6.87 7.76 -10.53
CA ILE A 133 7.82 8.60 -9.83
C ILE A 133 9.16 7.88 -9.78
N PHE A 134 10.16 8.44 -10.43
CA PHE A 134 11.47 7.81 -10.56
C PHE A 134 12.57 8.78 -10.12
N ALA A 135 13.54 8.34 -9.32
CA ALA A 135 14.80 9.04 -9.13
C ALA A 135 15.92 8.04 -8.83
N PRO A 136 17.15 8.20 -9.36
CA PRO A 136 18.22 7.23 -9.16
C PRO A 136 18.65 7.01 -7.71
N GLU A 137 18.73 8.07 -6.90
CA GLU A 137 19.29 8.00 -5.55
C GLU A 137 18.22 8.23 -4.48
N ASN A 138 17.55 9.38 -4.47
CA ASN A 138 16.57 9.67 -3.42
C ASN A 138 15.24 10.21 -3.98
N ILE A 139 14.14 9.68 -3.46
CA ILE A 139 12.82 10.33 -3.52
C ILE A 139 12.42 10.71 -2.10
N ASN A 140 12.22 12.00 -1.87
CA ASN A 140 11.74 12.53 -0.59
C ASN A 140 10.36 13.17 -0.77
N ILE A 141 9.33 12.57 -0.19
CA ILE A 141 7.95 13.08 -0.22
C ILE A 141 7.59 13.57 1.17
N SER A 142 7.34 14.87 1.30
CA SER A 142 7.17 15.53 2.59
C SER A 142 5.98 16.49 2.62
N GLY A 143 5.56 16.87 3.83
CA GLY A 143 4.42 17.76 4.06
C GLY A 143 3.09 17.03 4.15
N ASP A 144 2.01 17.73 3.79
CA ASP A 144 0.63 17.24 3.79
C ASP A 144 0.08 17.14 2.35
N GLY A 145 0.12 15.94 1.77
CA GLY A 145 -0.15 15.79 0.34
C GLY A 145 -0.78 14.46 -0.06
N PHE A 146 -1.36 14.46 -1.25
CA PHE A 146 -2.06 13.32 -1.82
C PHE A 146 -1.49 12.97 -3.20
N ILE A 147 -1.12 11.70 -3.38
CA ILE A 147 -0.76 11.12 -4.68
C ILE A 147 -1.81 10.07 -5.01
N SER A 148 -2.61 10.31 -6.05
CA SER A 148 -3.87 9.58 -6.22
C SER A 148 -4.20 9.20 -7.66
N VAL A 149 -4.50 7.93 -7.89
CA VAL A 149 -5.02 7.38 -9.17
C VAL A 149 -6.44 6.85 -9.02
N GLU A 150 -7.21 7.47 -8.12
CA GLU A 150 -8.56 7.04 -7.74
C GLU A 150 -9.56 7.05 -8.89
N THR A 151 -10.64 6.27 -8.74
CA THR A 151 -11.80 6.37 -9.63
C THR A 151 -13.10 6.50 -8.84
N THR A 152 -13.88 7.55 -9.11
CA THR A 152 -15.18 7.76 -8.45
C THR A 152 -16.40 7.32 -9.27
N GLY A 153 -16.17 6.83 -10.49
CA GLY A 153 -17.20 6.18 -11.31
C GLY A 153 -16.90 4.70 -11.52
N SER A 154 -17.53 4.08 -12.52
CA SER A 154 -17.50 2.61 -12.67
C SER A 154 -16.18 2.02 -13.20
N GLY A 155 -15.21 2.86 -13.59
CA GLY A 155 -13.89 2.40 -14.04
C GLY A 155 -13.00 1.99 -12.86
N ASN A 156 -11.98 1.19 -13.13
CA ASN A 156 -11.04 0.75 -12.10
C ASN A 156 -10.10 1.90 -11.72
N ALA A 157 -9.51 1.87 -10.52
CA ALA A 157 -8.41 2.78 -10.19
C ALA A 157 -7.12 2.38 -10.92
N GLY A 158 -6.24 3.37 -11.09
CA GLY A 158 -5.03 3.22 -11.89
C GLY A 158 -3.84 2.62 -11.14
N ILE A 159 -2.63 2.91 -11.62
CA ILE A 159 -1.39 2.37 -11.05
C ILE A 159 -0.45 3.49 -10.58
N ILE A 160 0.10 3.34 -9.39
CA ILE A 160 1.19 4.18 -8.87
C ILE A 160 2.47 3.33 -8.83
N ASN A 161 3.53 3.80 -9.50
CA ASN A 161 4.86 3.19 -9.46
C ASN A 161 5.86 4.20 -8.88
N ILE A 162 6.60 3.79 -7.85
CA ILE A 162 7.68 4.58 -7.26
C ILE A 162 8.97 3.76 -7.27
N GLU A 163 10.00 4.26 -7.95
CA GLU A 163 11.27 3.55 -8.15
C GLU A 163 12.44 4.46 -7.78
N THR A 164 13.28 4.00 -6.84
CA THR A 164 14.47 4.74 -6.43
C THR A 164 15.45 3.83 -5.68
N LYS A 165 16.50 4.39 -5.11
CA LYS A 165 17.39 3.71 -4.18
C LYS A 165 16.93 3.94 -2.75
N ASN A 166 16.63 5.18 -2.38
CA ASN A 166 16.12 5.52 -1.06
C ASN A 166 14.80 6.31 -1.18
N LEU A 167 13.76 5.84 -0.51
CA LEU A 167 12.45 6.48 -0.47
C LEU A 167 12.10 6.90 0.95
N THR A 168 11.71 8.16 1.11
CA THR A 168 11.12 8.67 2.36
C THR A 168 9.74 9.27 2.08
N ILE A 169 8.73 8.85 2.84
CA ILE A 169 7.36 9.39 2.80
C ILE A 169 6.96 9.83 4.21
N ALA A 170 6.68 11.13 4.37
CA ALA A 170 6.36 11.74 5.66
C ALA A 170 4.94 11.41 6.18
N GLU A 171 4.73 11.62 7.48
CA GLU A 171 3.52 11.27 8.25
C GLU A 171 2.19 11.71 7.64
N ASN A 172 2.11 12.93 7.10
CA ASN A 172 0.86 13.51 6.60
C ASN A 172 0.66 13.31 5.08
N THR A 173 1.39 12.38 4.46
CA THR A 173 1.26 12.07 3.04
C THR A 173 0.46 10.78 2.83
N THR A 174 -0.49 10.83 1.88
CA THR A 174 -1.30 9.67 1.47
C THR A 174 -1.02 9.33 0.01
N ILE A 175 -0.72 8.05 -0.25
CA ILE A 175 -0.65 7.47 -1.60
C ILE A 175 -1.87 6.55 -1.76
N SER A 176 -2.69 6.79 -2.78
CA SER A 176 -4.01 6.14 -2.92
C SER A 176 -4.30 5.66 -4.33
N ALA A 177 -4.79 4.43 -4.46
CA ALA A 177 -5.36 3.88 -5.69
C ALA A 177 -6.76 3.30 -5.40
N SER A 178 -7.62 4.13 -4.82
CA SER A 178 -8.93 3.75 -4.27
C SER A 178 -10.07 3.92 -5.30
N THR A 179 -11.19 3.22 -5.12
CA THR A 179 -12.42 3.43 -5.93
C THR A 179 -13.65 3.63 -5.05
N SER A 180 -14.67 4.31 -5.59
CA SER A 180 -15.90 4.60 -4.83
C SER A 180 -17.21 4.15 -5.47
N ASP A 181 -17.15 3.43 -6.59
CA ASP A 181 -18.31 2.87 -7.30
C ASP A 181 -17.96 1.42 -7.72
N SER A 182 -18.50 0.91 -8.83
CA SER A 182 -18.35 -0.50 -9.20
C SER A 182 -16.98 -0.96 -9.69
N GLY A 183 -16.00 -0.06 -9.84
CA GLY A 183 -14.66 -0.39 -10.33
C GLY A 183 -13.76 -0.98 -9.23
N ASP A 184 -12.83 -1.84 -9.63
CA ASP A 184 -11.83 -2.42 -8.73
C ASP A 184 -10.78 -1.37 -8.31
N GLY A 185 -10.27 -1.51 -7.08
CA GLY A 185 -9.14 -0.76 -6.57
C GLY A 185 -7.89 -1.01 -7.42
N GLY A 186 -7.01 -0.01 -7.44
CA GLY A 186 -5.85 0.03 -8.32
C GLY A 186 -4.66 -0.72 -7.75
N ARG A 187 -3.47 -0.39 -8.25
CA ARG A 187 -2.21 -1.01 -7.79
C ARG A 187 -1.20 0.03 -7.37
N ILE A 188 -0.53 -0.21 -6.24
CA ILE A 188 0.58 0.60 -5.78
C ILE A 188 1.83 -0.28 -5.72
N ASN A 189 2.84 0.06 -6.52
CA ASN A 189 4.15 -0.59 -6.55
C ASN A 189 5.22 0.36 -6.01
N ILE A 190 5.87 -0.03 -4.92
CA ILE A 190 6.94 0.73 -4.27
C ILE A 190 8.24 -0.10 -4.33
N ASN A 191 9.24 0.37 -5.07
CA ASN A 191 10.48 -0.39 -5.31
C ASN A 191 11.79 0.40 -4.99
N PRO A 192 12.00 0.89 -3.76
CA PRO A 192 13.27 1.47 -3.34
C PRO A 192 14.32 0.38 -3.10
N THR A 193 15.41 0.36 -3.87
CA THR A 193 16.40 -0.73 -3.85
C THR A 193 17.30 -0.80 -2.61
N GLN A 194 17.35 0.24 -1.76
CA GLN A 194 18.12 0.24 -0.51
C GLN A 194 17.28 0.48 0.72
N THR A 195 16.63 1.64 0.85
CA THR A 195 15.89 1.99 2.06
C THR A 195 14.51 2.54 1.77
N PHE A 196 13.53 2.12 2.56
CA PHE A 196 12.18 2.68 2.57
C PHE A 196 11.80 3.15 3.97
N GLN A 197 11.60 4.45 4.14
CA GLN A 197 11.07 5.07 5.35
C GLN A 197 9.65 5.56 5.08
N LEU A 198 8.68 5.02 5.82
CA LEU A 198 7.27 5.37 5.70
C LEU A 198 6.71 5.80 7.05
N GLU A 199 6.27 7.04 7.14
CA GLU A 199 5.49 7.56 8.27
C GLU A 199 4.02 7.77 7.89
N GLY A 200 3.72 7.91 6.59
CA GLY A 200 2.39 8.19 6.06
C GLY A 200 1.51 6.96 5.77
N GLN A 201 0.64 7.10 4.77
CA GLN A 201 -0.37 6.10 4.43
C GLN A 201 -0.28 5.62 2.98
N ILE A 202 -0.48 4.32 2.78
CA ILE A 202 -0.61 3.68 1.46
C ILE A 202 -1.93 2.90 1.41
N LEU A 203 -2.83 3.30 0.51
CA LEU A 203 -4.23 2.88 0.51
C LEU A 203 -4.71 2.40 -0.86
N THR A 204 -5.42 1.27 -0.90
CA THR A 204 -6.13 0.77 -2.08
C THR A 204 -7.59 0.42 -1.73
N GLU A 205 -8.30 1.39 -1.16
CA GLU A 205 -9.64 1.18 -0.58
C GLU A 205 -10.75 1.24 -1.64
N THR A 206 -11.66 0.27 -1.63
CA THR A 206 -12.82 0.25 -2.52
C THR A 206 -14.09 0.42 -1.71
N THR A 207 -14.82 1.52 -1.91
CA THR A 207 -16.07 1.76 -1.18
C THR A 207 -17.34 1.40 -1.94
N GLY A 208 -17.22 1.02 -3.21
CA GLY A 208 -18.32 0.48 -4.00
C GLY A 208 -18.17 -1.03 -4.24
N THR A 209 -18.85 -1.56 -5.26
CA THR A 209 -19.00 -3.02 -5.43
C THR A 209 -17.78 -3.73 -6.04
N GLY A 210 -16.75 -3.00 -6.45
CA GLY A 210 -15.50 -3.58 -6.94
C GLY A 210 -14.64 -4.16 -5.82
N ASN A 211 -13.62 -4.93 -6.17
CA ASN A 211 -12.66 -5.49 -5.22
C ASN A 211 -11.66 -4.42 -4.74
N GLY A 212 -11.05 -4.62 -3.58
CA GLY A 212 -9.91 -3.84 -3.08
C GLY A 212 -8.68 -4.02 -3.96
N GLY A 213 -7.83 -2.99 -4.01
CA GLY A 213 -6.65 -3.00 -4.87
C GLY A 213 -5.41 -3.66 -4.26
N THR A 214 -4.35 -3.82 -5.03
CA THR A 214 -3.11 -4.50 -4.60
C THR A 214 -2.01 -3.53 -4.18
N ILE A 215 -1.35 -3.81 -3.06
CA ILE A 215 -0.14 -3.10 -2.63
C ILE A 215 1.07 -4.05 -2.70
N ILE A 216 2.11 -3.63 -3.41
CA ILE A 216 3.36 -4.39 -3.56
C ILE A 216 4.53 -3.48 -3.17
N ILE A 217 5.32 -3.90 -2.18
CA ILE A 217 6.50 -3.19 -1.70
C ILE A 217 7.69 -4.15 -1.79
N ASN A 218 8.72 -3.78 -2.57
CA ASN A 218 10.00 -4.50 -2.62
C ASN A 218 11.13 -3.54 -2.26
N THR A 219 11.94 -3.85 -1.25
CA THR A 219 13.02 -2.95 -0.83
C THR A 219 14.28 -3.64 -0.31
N GLY A 220 15.35 -2.88 -0.11
CA GLY A 220 16.52 -3.38 0.61
C GLY A 220 16.26 -3.48 2.13
N GLU A 221 15.62 -2.47 2.72
CA GLU A 221 15.28 -2.40 4.14
C GLU A 221 14.06 -1.47 4.32
N MET A 222 13.11 -1.86 5.18
CA MET A 222 11.90 -1.09 5.45
C MET A 222 11.81 -0.64 6.92
N THR A 223 11.54 0.64 7.14
CA THR A 223 11.21 1.21 8.45
C THR A 223 9.90 1.98 8.36
N ALA A 224 8.84 1.41 8.94
CA ALA A 224 7.50 1.97 8.90
C ALA A 224 6.68 1.81 10.21
N PRO A 225 7.26 2.02 11.40
CA PRO A 225 6.64 1.64 12.68
C PRO A 225 5.32 2.36 13.00
N ASN A 226 5.12 3.56 12.45
CA ASN A 226 3.93 4.39 12.72
C ASN A 226 3.07 4.62 11.48
N SER A 227 3.25 3.82 10.42
CA SER A 227 2.51 3.97 9.16
C SER A 227 1.20 3.17 9.14
N THR A 228 0.38 3.43 8.12
CA THR A 228 -0.75 2.57 7.74
C THR A 228 -0.61 2.08 6.30
N ILE A 229 -0.75 0.78 6.09
CA ILE A 229 -0.84 0.15 4.77
C ILE A 229 -2.17 -0.62 4.72
N SER A 230 -3.10 -0.20 3.84
CA SER A 230 -4.48 -0.69 3.84
C SER A 230 -4.96 -1.06 2.44
N ALA A 231 -5.53 -2.26 2.30
CA ALA A 231 -6.16 -2.75 1.09
C ALA A 231 -7.58 -3.22 1.40
N LYS A 232 -8.49 -2.26 1.51
CA LYS A 232 -9.85 -2.48 2.03
C LYS A 232 -10.91 -2.56 0.92
N SER A 233 -11.97 -3.31 1.17
CA SER A 233 -13.27 -3.15 0.53
C SER A 233 -14.37 -2.92 1.58
N THR A 234 -15.32 -2.02 1.33
CA THR A 234 -16.41 -1.74 2.30
C THR A 234 -17.80 -2.20 1.87
N ASP A 235 -17.96 -2.68 0.63
CA ASP A 235 -19.24 -3.12 0.08
C ASP A 235 -19.11 -4.56 -0.47
N ALA A 236 -19.59 -4.85 -1.68
CA ALA A 236 -19.71 -6.22 -2.17
C ALA A 236 -18.40 -6.92 -2.61
N GLY A 237 -17.34 -6.16 -2.92
CA GLY A 237 -16.11 -6.75 -3.44
C GLY A 237 -15.17 -7.28 -2.36
N ASN A 238 -14.31 -8.21 -2.73
CA ASN A 238 -13.29 -8.77 -1.84
C ASN A 238 -12.27 -7.70 -1.44
N ALA A 239 -11.59 -7.86 -0.30
CA ALA A 239 -10.48 -7.00 0.07
C ALA A 239 -9.25 -7.22 -0.82
N GLY A 240 -8.34 -6.25 -0.81
CA GLY A 240 -7.16 -6.28 -1.66
C GLY A 240 -5.97 -7.02 -1.02
N GLU A 241 -4.98 -7.39 -1.82
CA GLU A 241 -3.78 -8.08 -1.35
C GLU A 241 -2.65 -7.12 -0.98
N ILE A 242 -1.86 -7.48 0.04
CA ILE A 242 -0.67 -6.73 0.46
C ILE A 242 0.54 -7.67 0.47
N ASN A 243 1.56 -7.34 -0.32
CA ASN A 243 2.81 -8.09 -0.41
C ASN A 243 3.99 -7.17 -0.11
N ILE A 244 4.77 -7.50 0.91
CA ILE A 244 5.96 -6.75 1.34
C ILE A 244 7.15 -7.69 1.35
N ALA A 245 8.19 -7.36 0.59
CA ALA A 245 9.45 -8.08 0.58
C ALA A 245 10.62 -7.13 0.81
N ALA A 246 11.56 -7.53 1.67
CA ALA A 246 12.82 -6.83 1.81
C ALA A 246 14.02 -7.79 1.84
N GLU A 247 15.16 -7.34 1.30
CA GLU A 247 16.41 -8.09 1.40
C GLU A 247 16.84 -8.23 2.88
N ASN A 248 16.75 -7.14 3.64
CA ASN A 248 17.15 -7.05 5.05
C ASN A 248 15.92 -6.84 5.92
N ASN A 249 16.02 -5.99 6.95
CA ASN A 249 15.03 -5.88 8.01
C ASN A 249 13.74 -5.20 7.53
N ILE A 250 12.62 -5.61 8.13
CA ILE A 250 11.31 -4.97 7.97
C ILE A 250 10.80 -4.57 9.35
N THR A 251 10.63 -3.28 9.59
CA THR A 251 9.82 -2.77 10.69
C THR A 251 8.53 -2.19 10.13
N THR A 252 7.37 -2.62 10.65
CA THR A 252 6.05 -2.16 10.15
C THR A 252 5.12 -1.73 11.28
N GLY A 253 4.22 -0.81 10.96
CA GLY A 253 3.10 -0.34 11.76
C GLY A 253 1.83 -1.13 11.45
N ILE A 254 0.73 -0.43 11.17
CA ILE A 254 -0.56 -1.06 10.87
C ILE A 254 -0.57 -1.58 9.43
N ILE A 255 -0.93 -2.86 9.27
CA ILE A 255 -1.23 -3.45 7.96
C ILE A 255 -2.62 -4.09 8.02
N THR A 256 -3.48 -3.74 7.06
CA THR A 256 -4.85 -4.27 7.05
C THR A 256 -5.32 -4.61 5.64
N SER A 257 -5.85 -5.82 5.50
CA SER A 257 -6.65 -6.22 4.34
C SER A 257 -8.04 -6.64 4.82
N GLN A 258 -9.04 -5.80 4.59
CA GLN A 258 -10.36 -5.93 5.21
C GLN A 258 -11.47 -5.90 4.16
N ALA A 259 -12.41 -6.84 4.25
CA ALA A 259 -13.74 -6.72 3.65
C ALA A 259 -14.76 -6.41 4.75
N SER A 260 -15.34 -5.21 4.77
CA SER A 260 -16.15 -4.73 5.90
C SER A 260 -17.67 -4.82 5.71
N SER A 261 -18.14 -5.48 4.64
CA SER A 261 -19.57 -5.67 4.42
C SER A 261 -20.10 -6.83 5.25
N GLN A 262 -21.19 -6.58 6.00
CA GLN A 262 -21.91 -7.59 6.78
C GLN A 262 -23.09 -8.21 6.00
N THR A 263 -23.45 -7.64 4.86
CA THR A 263 -24.59 -8.09 4.05
C THR A 263 -24.15 -8.87 2.81
N GLU A 264 -22.92 -8.64 2.35
CA GLU A 264 -22.35 -9.26 1.16
C GLU A 264 -21.31 -10.31 1.53
N THR A 265 -21.17 -11.33 0.69
CA THR A 265 -20.16 -12.38 0.88
C THR A 265 -18.83 -11.95 0.25
N ALA A 266 -18.17 -10.97 0.85
CA ALA A 266 -16.88 -10.45 0.41
C ALA A 266 -15.73 -11.05 1.22
N ASP A 267 -14.77 -11.71 0.57
CA ASP A 267 -13.62 -12.32 1.24
C ASP A 267 -12.55 -11.27 1.62
N GLY A 268 -11.84 -11.51 2.72
CA GLY A 268 -10.66 -10.76 3.12
C GLY A 268 -9.47 -11.12 2.23
N GLY A 269 -8.47 -10.23 2.16
CA GLY A 269 -7.32 -10.39 1.27
C GLY A 269 -6.10 -10.91 2.00
N ASN A 270 -5.14 -11.45 1.24
CA ASN A 270 -3.93 -12.01 1.81
C ASN A 270 -2.92 -10.92 2.17
N ILE A 271 -2.19 -11.14 3.27
CA ILE A 271 -1.04 -10.33 3.66
C ILE A 271 0.19 -11.24 3.71
N SER A 272 1.23 -10.89 2.96
CA SER A 272 2.51 -11.59 2.95
C SER A 272 3.66 -10.63 3.23
N ILE A 273 4.51 -10.96 4.21
CA ILE A 273 5.69 -10.16 4.59
C ILE A 273 6.91 -11.07 4.63
N THR A 274 7.92 -10.78 3.83
CA THR A 274 9.13 -11.59 3.71
C THR A 274 10.38 -10.74 3.91
N SER A 275 11.21 -11.08 4.90
CA SER A 275 12.57 -10.58 5.07
C SER A 275 13.57 -11.68 4.69
N GLU A 276 14.30 -11.50 3.59
CA GLU A 276 15.13 -12.56 3.01
C GLU A 276 16.38 -12.89 3.83
N GLN A 277 17.00 -11.86 4.43
CA GLN A 277 18.24 -11.97 5.22
C GLN A 277 18.13 -11.37 6.63
N GLY A 278 17.04 -10.64 6.90
CA GLY A 278 16.88 -9.85 8.13
C GLY A 278 15.83 -10.37 9.09
N GLU A 279 15.38 -9.46 9.95
CA GLU A 279 14.29 -9.65 10.92
C GLU A 279 12.99 -8.99 10.44
N ILE A 280 11.85 -9.43 10.99
CA ILE A 280 10.57 -8.73 10.91
C ILE A 280 10.20 -8.22 12.30
N ASN A 281 9.92 -6.93 12.42
CA ASN A 281 9.38 -6.29 13.62
C ASN A 281 8.03 -5.61 13.31
N ALA A 282 6.95 -6.33 13.55
CA ALA A 282 5.60 -5.79 13.44
C ALA A 282 5.19 -5.10 14.75
N THR A 283 5.36 -3.79 14.78
CA THR A 283 5.17 -2.96 15.99
C THR A 283 3.69 -2.73 16.33
N GLN A 284 2.80 -2.84 15.35
CA GLN A 284 1.35 -2.71 15.50
C GLN A 284 0.63 -3.87 14.78
N ALA A 285 -0.69 -3.79 14.71
CA ALA A 285 -1.52 -4.90 14.25
C ALA A 285 -1.36 -5.20 12.75
N ILE A 286 -1.31 -6.49 12.42
CA ILE A 286 -1.42 -7.00 11.05
C ILE A 286 -2.68 -7.86 10.97
N GLN A 287 -3.64 -7.43 10.16
CA GLN A 287 -4.98 -8.02 10.19
C GLN A 287 -5.51 -8.28 8.79
N SER A 288 -5.87 -9.53 8.53
CA SER A 288 -6.71 -9.89 7.39
C SER A 288 -8.09 -10.26 7.90
N PHE A 289 -9.16 -9.64 7.40
CA PHE A 289 -10.50 -10.02 7.87
C PHE A 289 -11.64 -9.76 6.89
N SER A 290 -12.75 -10.45 7.16
CA SER A 290 -14.02 -10.33 6.45
C SER A 290 -15.21 -10.33 7.42
N ASP A 291 -16.05 -9.30 7.29
CA ASP A 291 -17.28 -9.15 8.06
C ASP A 291 -18.49 -9.89 7.43
N GLY A 292 -18.31 -10.63 6.32
CA GLY A 292 -19.41 -11.30 5.61
C GLY A 292 -19.09 -12.67 5.00
N ALA A 293 -17.81 -13.00 4.84
CA ALA A 293 -17.33 -14.24 4.23
C ALA A 293 -16.03 -14.75 4.88
N ASN A 294 -15.07 -15.22 4.09
CA ASN A 294 -13.84 -15.84 4.58
C ASN A 294 -12.76 -14.78 4.78
N ALA A 295 -11.89 -14.96 5.78
CA ALA A 295 -10.69 -14.13 5.91
C ALA A 295 -9.64 -14.51 4.86
N GLY A 296 -8.67 -13.64 4.63
CA GLY A 296 -7.45 -13.98 3.93
C GLY A 296 -6.34 -14.47 4.87
N ASN A 297 -5.29 -15.04 4.31
CA ASN A 297 -4.16 -15.55 5.07
C ASN A 297 -3.20 -14.43 5.49
N VAL A 298 -2.49 -14.63 6.59
CA VAL A 298 -1.37 -13.76 7.02
C VAL A 298 -0.11 -14.59 7.13
N THR A 299 0.91 -14.27 6.32
CA THR A 299 2.19 -14.99 6.29
C THR A 299 3.35 -14.05 6.57
N LEU A 300 4.15 -14.36 7.58
CA LEU A 300 5.40 -13.69 7.91
C LEU A 300 6.56 -14.69 7.81
N GLN A 301 7.57 -14.37 7.00
CA GLN A 301 8.79 -15.17 6.88
C GLN A 301 10.02 -14.28 7.04
N ALA A 302 10.92 -14.64 7.95
CA ALA A 302 12.17 -13.92 8.15
C ALA A 302 13.35 -14.88 8.25
N LYS A 303 14.53 -14.41 7.84
CA LYS A 303 15.77 -15.17 8.04
C LYS A 303 16.11 -15.32 9.50
N THR A 304 16.01 -14.22 10.23
CA THR A 304 16.38 -14.11 11.64
C THR A 304 15.12 -13.91 12.47
N ASP A 305 15.11 -13.00 13.43
CA ASP A 305 14.04 -12.89 14.41
C ASP A 305 12.72 -12.38 13.78
N ILE A 306 11.59 -12.82 14.34
CA ILE A 306 10.28 -12.21 14.09
C ILE A 306 9.71 -11.76 15.42
N THR A 307 9.47 -10.46 15.56
CA THR A 307 8.72 -9.89 16.68
C THR A 307 7.39 -9.35 16.18
N THR A 308 6.30 -9.67 16.86
CA THR A 308 4.96 -9.18 16.47
C THR A 308 4.18 -8.61 17.63
N ASN A 309 3.30 -7.67 17.31
CA ASN A 309 2.13 -7.31 18.08
C ASN A 309 0.96 -8.27 17.73
N THR A 310 -0.28 -7.78 17.66
CA THR A 310 -1.45 -8.54 17.22
C THR A 310 -1.35 -8.96 15.75
N ILE A 311 -1.43 -10.26 15.50
CA ILE A 311 -1.64 -10.82 14.15
C ILE A 311 -2.99 -11.53 14.17
N SER A 312 -3.88 -11.20 13.24
CA SER A 312 -5.22 -11.81 13.19
C SER A 312 -5.69 -12.12 11.79
N SER A 313 -6.34 -13.27 11.62
CA SER A 313 -7.10 -13.63 10.43
C SER A 313 -8.54 -14.03 10.79
N HIS A 314 -9.50 -13.14 10.54
CA HIS A 314 -10.90 -13.31 10.99
C HIS A 314 -11.91 -13.27 9.84
N GLY A 315 -12.76 -14.29 9.69
CA GLY A 315 -13.89 -14.25 8.76
C GLY A 315 -15.21 -14.55 9.46
N GLN A 316 -16.33 -14.09 8.93
CA GLN A 316 -17.63 -14.55 9.43
C GLN A 316 -17.91 -16.02 9.06
N GLN A 317 -17.48 -16.46 7.87
CA GLN A 317 -17.72 -17.83 7.40
C GLN A 317 -16.54 -18.76 7.70
N GLN A 318 -15.31 -18.30 7.49
CA GLN A 318 -14.11 -19.07 7.76
C GLN A 318 -12.96 -18.12 8.10
N GLY A 319 -12.19 -18.42 9.15
CA GLY A 319 -10.93 -17.72 9.42
C GLY A 319 -9.81 -18.22 8.49
N GLY A 320 -8.81 -17.39 8.24
CA GLY A 320 -7.68 -17.72 7.37
C GLY A 320 -6.54 -18.39 8.12
N GLU A 321 -5.48 -18.73 7.39
CA GLU A 321 -4.27 -19.29 7.98
C GLU A 321 -3.30 -18.19 8.41
N ILE A 322 -2.73 -18.36 9.61
CA ILE A 322 -1.59 -17.56 10.09
C ILE A 322 -0.35 -18.43 10.09
N THR A 323 0.67 -18.02 9.33
CA THR A 323 1.97 -18.69 9.30
C THR A 323 3.08 -17.69 9.64
N ILE A 324 3.86 -18.00 10.67
CA ILE A 324 5.02 -17.20 11.08
C ILE A 324 6.23 -18.14 11.13
N THR A 325 7.21 -17.89 10.26
CA THR A 325 8.40 -18.73 10.13
C THR A 325 9.67 -17.89 10.25
N SER A 326 10.47 -18.17 11.28
CA SER A 326 11.83 -17.66 11.44
C SER A 326 12.80 -18.77 11.07
N GLU A 327 13.68 -18.59 10.07
CA GLU A 327 14.56 -19.68 9.63
C GLU A 327 15.66 -20.03 10.65
N THR A 328 16.30 -19.00 11.20
CA THR A 328 17.48 -19.13 12.08
C THR A 328 17.37 -18.39 13.40
N GLY A 329 16.35 -17.53 13.55
CA GLY A 329 16.13 -16.70 14.72
C GLY A 329 14.98 -17.22 15.60
N ASN A 330 14.54 -16.35 16.49
CA ASN A 330 13.45 -16.55 17.42
C ASN A 330 12.13 -15.98 16.86
N ILE A 331 11.01 -16.45 17.40
CA ILE A 331 9.72 -15.79 17.23
C ILE A 331 9.30 -15.26 18.60
N ASP A 332 8.97 -13.97 18.68
CA ASP A 332 8.40 -13.33 19.87
C ASP A 332 7.06 -12.66 19.53
N THR A 333 5.95 -13.28 19.96
CA THR A 333 4.60 -12.72 19.83
C THR A 333 4.05 -12.19 21.15
N SER A 334 4.89 -12.05 22.19
CA SER A 334 4.46 -11.69 23.54
C SER A 334 4.15 -10.20 23.73
N ASN A 335 4.44 -9.36 22.74
CA ASN A 335 4.23 -7.91 22.81
C ASN A 335 2.78 -7.46 22.54
N GLY A 336 1.89 -8.34 22.07
CA GLY A 336 0.49 -8.03 21.80
C GLY A 336 -0.48 -9.00 22.46
N ASP A 337 -1.73 -8.57 22.65
CA ASP A 337 -2.84 -9.48 22.96
C ASP A 337 -3.12 -10.28 21.68
N PHE A 338 -2.54 -11.49 21.59
CA PHE A 338 -2.51 -12.25 20.35
C PHE A 338 -3.83 -13.03 20.16
N LEU A 339 -4.67 -12.50 19.27
CA LEU A 339 -5.95 -13.07 18.82
C LEU A 339 -5.74 -13.66 17.43
N ALA A 340 -5.44 -14.95 17.36
CA ALA A 340 -4.99 -15.56 16.11
C ALA A 340 -6.11 -15.60 15.06
N ASN A 341 -7.16 -16.40 15.25
CA ASN A 341 -8.20 -16.53 14.24
C ASN A 341 -9.58 -16.62 14.88
N TYR A 342 -10.57 -15.97 14.26
CA TYR A 342 -11.97 -16.15 14.60
C TYR A 342 -12.77 -16.48 13.35
N SER A 343 -13.71 -17.41 13.50
CA SER A 343 -14.80 -17.62 12.57
C SER A 343 -16.15 -17.47 13.28
N GLY A 344 -17.06 -16.68 12.72
CA GLY A 344 -18.46 -16.61 13.20
C GLY A 344 -19.30 -17.82 12.80
N GLY A 345 -18.68 -18.82 12.16
CA GLY A 345 -19.34 -19.99 11.58
C GLY A 345 -18.37 -21.17 11.38
N GLY A 346 -17.88 -21.36 10.16
CA GLY A 346 -17.01 -22.46 9.73
C GLY A 346 -15.63 -22.47 10.41
N ASN A 347 -14.62 -23.10 9.83
CA ASN A 347 -13.34 -23.34 10.53
C ASN A 347 -12.60 -22.04 10.88
N ALA A 348 -11.91 -22.00 12.02
CA ALA A 348 -11.12 -20.83 12.42
C ALA A 348 -9.88 -20.65 11.53
N GLY A 349 -9.43 -21.68 10.84
CA GLY A 349 -8.16 -21.68 10.13
C GLY A 349 -6.99 -22.08 11.05
N ASN A 350 -5.87 -22.47 10.43
CA ASN A 350 -4.71 -22.97 11.16
C ASN A 350 -3.78 -21.84 11.58
N LEU A 351 -3.05 -22.09 12.66
CA LEU A 351 -1.94 -21.25 13.08
C LEU A 351 -0.65 -22.08 13.17
N LEU A 352 0.42 -21.58 12.55
CA LEU A 352 1.75 -22.15 12.59
C LEU A 352 2.77 -21.10 13.05
N LEU A 353 3.46 -21.38 14.15
CA LEU A 353 4.71 -20.73 14.54
C LEU A 353 5.85 -21.73 14.38
N GLU A 354 6.85 -21.41 13.56
CA GLU A 354 7.99 -22.29 13.28
C GLU A 354 9.33 -21.54 13.38
N ALA A 355 10.16 -21.95 14.34
CA ALA A 355 11.52 -21.45 14.55
C ALA A 355 12.47 -22.65 14.72
N PRO A 356 12.86 -23.36 13.65
CA PRO A 356 13.51 -24.66 13.74
C PRO A 356 14.92 -24.62 14.33
N GLN A 357 15.51 -23.43 14.50
CA GLN A 357 16.82 -23.22 15.14
C GLN A 357 16.78 -22.25 16.34
N GLY A 358 15.63 -21.64 16.63
CA GLY A 358 15.49 -20.65 17.68
C GLY A 358 14.41 -20.98 18.70
N ASN A 359 14.18 -20.03 19.61
CA ASN A 359 13.15 -20.13 20.62
C ASN A 359 11.85 -19.51 20.11
N ILE A 360 10.73 -19.92 20.70
CA ILE A 360 9.44 -19.25 20.51
C ILE A 360 9.00 -18.71 21.87
N THR A 361 8.83 -17.40 21.97
CA THR A 361 8.19 -16.74 23.10
C THR A 361 6.81 -16.24 22.66
N THR A 362 5.78 -16.60 23.42
CA THR A 362 4.41 -16.27 23.05
C THR A 362 3.56 -15.99 24.28
N THR A 363 2.39 -15.40 24.05
CA THR A 363 1.36 -15.18 25.06
C THR A 363 0.10 -15.96 24.67
N ASN A 364 -1.08 -15.40 24.88
CA ASN A 364 -2.33 -15.98 24.48
C ASN A 364 -2.32 -16.34 22.99
N ILE A 365 -2.80 -17.51 22.62
CA ILE A 365 -3.07 -17.91 21.24
C ILE A 365 -4.48 -18.47 21.18
N TYR A 366 -5.28 -17.92 20.28
CA TYR A 366 -6.71 -18.20 20.20
C TYR A 366 -7.13 -18.48 18.76
N THR A 367 -7.55 -19.70 18.47
CA THR A 367 -8.24 -20.04 17.23
C THR A 367 -9.66 -20.53 17.56
N PHE A 368 -10.65 -19.70 17.25
CA PHE A 368 -12.05 -19.95 17.61
C PHE A 368 -12.96 -19.97 16.38
N ALA A 369 -13.95 -20.84 16.41
CA ALA A 369 -14.97 -20.99 15.37
C ALA A 369 -16.24 -21.57 15.97
N ASP A 370 -17.39 -21.44 15.33
CA ASP A 370 -18.59 -22.20 15.74
C ASP A 370 -18.53 -23.68 15.31
N ALA A 371 -17.65 -24.01 14.36
CA ALA A 371 -17.50 -25.36 13.80
C ALA A 371 -16.23 -26.10 14.28
N ASP A 372 -15.05 -25.71 13.79
CA ASP A 372 -13.75 -26.31 14.12
C ASP A 372 -12.75 -25.20 14.43
N GLY A 373 -12.19 -25.20 15.64
CA GLY A 373 -11.21 -24.23 16.10
C GLY A 373 -9.89 -24.27 15.33
N GLY A 374 -9.68 -25.25 14.44
CA GLY A 374 -8.47 -25.36 13.63
C GLY A 374 -7.27 -25.91 14.40
N LYS A 375 -6.11 -26.00 13.74
CA LYS A 375 -4.89 -26.53 14.36
C LYS A 375 -3.93 -25.41 14.74
N ILE A 376 -3.52 -25.38 16.00
CA ILE A 376 -2.37 -24.61 16.47
C ILE A 376 -1.12 -25.50 16.46
N THR A 377 -0.08 -25.06 15.76
CA THR A 377 1.22 -25.73 15.68
C THR A 377 2.32 -24.77 16.11
N ILE A 378 3.08 -25.15 17.15
CA ILE A 378 4.24 -24.38 17.64
C ILE A 378 5.45 -25.33 17.60
N GLN A 379 6.45 -24.99 16.80
CA GLN A 379 7.65 -25.80 16.60
C GLN A 379 8.90 -24.95 16.77
N ALA A 380 9.67 -25.23 17.82
CA ALA A 380 10.94 -24.57 18.10
C ALA A 380 12.09 -25.60 18.08
N GLY A 381 13.25 -25.20 17.57
CA GLY A 381 14.50 -25.93 17.77
C GLY A 381 15.06 -25.73 19.19
N GLY A 382 14.76 -24.58 19.79
CA GLY A 382 15.08 -24.23 21.17
C GLY A 382 13.88 -24.39 22.12
N ASP A 383 13.74 -23.45 23.04
CA ASP A 383 12.68 -23.42 24.06
C ASP A 383 11.38 -22.82 23.52
N ILE A 384 10.25 -23.31 24.03
CA ILE A 384 8.93 -22.70 23.87
C ILE A 384 8.55 -22.07 25.21
N ASN A 385 8.54 -20.74 25.26
CA ASN A 385 8.21 -19.94 26.43
C ASN A 385 6.80 -19.36 26.28
N ILE A 386 5.87 -19.81 27.12
CA ILE A 386 4.51 -19.25 27.19
C ILE A 386 4.44 -18.34 28.42
N ALA A 387 4.09 -17.07 28.22
CA ALA A 387 4.04 -16.08 29.28
C ALA A 387 3.04 -16.46 30.41
N GLU A 388 3.31 -16.00 31.64
CA GLU A 388 2.42 -16.27 32.78
C GLU A 388 0.98 -15.80 32.50
N ASN A 389 0.00 -16.57 32.97
CA ASN A 389 -1.43 -16.33 32.74
C ASN A 389 -1.87 -16.30 31.26
N SER A 390 -1.10 -16.92 30.36
CA SER A 390 -1.47 -17.07 28.95
C SER A 390 -2.21 -18.39 28.68
N ASN A 391 -3.05 -18.40 27.65
CA ASN A 391 -3.81 -19.56 27.21
C ASN A 391 -3.54 -19.87 25.73
N ILE A 392 -3.37 -21.14 25.39
CA ILE A 392 -3.28 -21.63 24.01
C ILE A 392 -4.54 -22.46 23.75
N ILE A 393 -5.50 -21.93 22.99
CA ILE A 393 -6.81 -22.54 22.82
C ILE A 393 -7.17 -22.63 21.34
N SER A 394 -7.52 -23.83 20.91
CA SER A 394 -8.31 -24.10 19.72
C SER A 394 -9.64 -24.71 20.17
N ALA A 395 -10.78 -24.10 19.82
CA ALA A 395 -12.10 -24.57 20.25
C ALA A 395 -13.24 -24.19 19.30
N SER A 396 -14.33 -24.97 19.33
CA SER A 396 -15.56 -24.71 18.56
C SER A 396 -16.59 -23.76 19.21
N GLU A 397 -16.15 -22.92 20.16
CA GLU A 397 -16.93 -21.79 20.72
C GLU A 397 -15.96 -20.88 21.50
N PRO A 398 -16.14 -19.55 21.53
CA PRO A 398 -15.35 -18.68 22.40
C PRO A 398 -15.58 -19.06 23.87
N PRO A 399 -14.60 -18.85 24.77
CA PRO A 399 -14.79 -19.11 26.20
C PRO A 399 -16.00 -18.30 26.69
N GLU A 400 -17.01 -19.01 27.17
CA GLU A 400 -18.23 -18.42 27.70
C GLU A 400 -17.91 -17.39 28.79
N GLU A 401 -18.63 -16.25 28.78
CA GLU A 401 -18.62 -15.34 29.93
C GLU A 401 -18.95 -16.14 31.21
N PRO A 402 -18.35 -15.82 32.36
CA PRO A 402 -18.59 -16.58 33.59
C PRO A 402 -20.09 -16.61 33.95
N GLY A 403 -20.77 -17.73 33.69
CA GLY A 403 -22.16 -17.95 34.12
C GLY A 403 -23.15 -18.51 33.08
N SER A 404 -22.79 -18.60 31.80
CA SER A 404 -23.54 -19.45 30.86
C SER A 404 -23.15 -20.92 31.07
N GLY A 405 -24.08 -21.84 30.79
CA GLY A 405 -23.96 -23.25 31.14
C GLY A 405 -23.61 -24.15 29.96
N GLY A 406 -23.00 -23.61 28.90
CA GLY A 406 -22.63 -24.35 27.71
C GLY A 406 -21.21 -24.87 27.83
N VAL A 407 -21.04 -26.17 27.63
CA VAL A 407 -19.72 -26.80 27.54
C VAL A 407 -19.32 -26.71 26.07
N GLY A 408 -18.44 -25.77 25.74
CA GLY A 408 -17.85 -25.66 24.40
C GLY A 408 -17.33 -27.05 23.97
N ARG A 409 -17.68 -27.47 22.76
CA ARG A 409 -17.21 -28.75 22.23
C ARG A 409 -15.78 -28.56 21.74
N GLY A 410 -14.83 -29.25 22.37
CA GLY A 410 -13.42 -29.22 22.00
C GLY A 410 -13.12 -30.04 20.76
#